data_AF-A0A453FRD3-F1
#
_entry.id   AF-A0A453FRD3-F1
#
_cell.length_a   1.000
_cell.length_b   1.000
_cell.length_c   1.000
_cell.angle_alpha   90.00
_cell.angle_beta   90.00
_cell.angle_gamma   90.00
#
_symmetry.space_group_name_H-M   'P 1'
#
loop_
_entity.id
_entity.type
_entity.pdbx_description
1 polymer ?
#
loop_
_entity_poly.entity_id
_entity_poly.type
_entity_poly.pdbx_seq_one_letter_code
_entity_poly.pdbx_strand_id
1 'polypeptide(L)'
;DGHVGFLLSCYDAHLRYDRRTDTFTARYPPHGRKPAKEEEGVQWCRVRAAPLSTPAQDLHASGCLEDLRPGDHFEIQWRKNKDFPYGWWYGVVGHLEPCNANEHLCRCHEDDTIMLEFKHYAAGSRWRQTTVSRKDHREKGDETDGFYGGIRKLQTKDEISTWRRFWPVDVLS
;
A
#
# COMPACT_ATOMS: atom_id res chain seq x y z
N ASP A 1 -1.55 1.33 21.57
CA ASP A 1 -0.35 0.66 21.01
C ASP A 1 -0.59 -0.20 19.77
N GLY A 2 -1.53 0.18 18.87
CA GLY A 2 -1.87 -0.61 17.67
C GLY A 2 -1.72 0.15 16.34
N HIS A 3 -1.12 1.35 16.35
CA HIS A 3 -1.17 2.27 15.20
C HIS A 3 0.04 2.23 14.28
N VAL A 4 1.15 1.56 14.65
CA VAL A 4 2.40 1.65 13.88
C VAL A 4 2.42 0.72 12.66
N GLY A 5 1.76 -0.45 12.72
CA GLY A 5 1.79 -1.46 11.66
C GLY A 5 0.85 -1.22 10.46
N PHE A 6 -0.02 -0.21 10.54
CA PHE A 6 -1.00 0.10 9.49
C PHE A 6 -0.89 1.54 8.98
N LEU A 7 0.17 2.26 9.37
CA LEU A 7 0.46 3.58 8.83
C LEU A 7 0.61 3.47 7.31
N LEU A 8 0.00 4.42 6.59
CA LEU A 8 0.03 4.47 5.13
C LEU A 8 -0.58 3.23 4.46
N SER A 9 -1.65 2.71 5.07
CA SER A 9 -2.53 1.71 4.47
C SER A 9 -3.97 2.21 4.33
N CYS A 10 -4.72 1.65 3.38
CA CYS A 10 -6.16 1.92 3.25
C CYS A 10 -6.92 0.65 2.85
N TYR A 11 -8.22 0.62 3.17
CA TYR A 11 -9.12 -0.50 2.88
C TYR A 11 -10.40 0.02 2.25
N ASP A 12 -11.01 -0.83 1.41
CA ASP A 12 -12.32 -0.56 0.88
C ASP A 12 -13.38 -0.60 1.99
N ALA A 13 -14.31 0.35 1.94
CA ALA A 13 -15.41 0.44 2.88
C ALA A 13 -16.64 1.06 2.20
N HIS A 14 -17.83 0.64 2.64
CA HIS A 14 -19.06 1.33 2.34
C HIS A 14 -19.19 2.52 3.28
N LEU A 15 -19.27 3.73 2.72
CA LEU A 15 -19.36 4.96 3.48
C LEU A 15 -20.81 5.46 3.53
N ARG A 16 -21.25 5.83 4.72
CA ARG A 16 -22.50 6.56 4.94
C ARG A 16 -22.16 7.92 5.54
N TYR A 17 -22.55 9.00 4.87
CA TYR A 17 -22.33 10.36 5.36
C TYR A 17 -23.37 10.73 6.42
N ASP A 18 -22.92 11.24 7.57
CA ASP A 18 -23.75 11.87 8.60
C ASP A 18 -23.54 13.39 8.54
N ARG A 19 -24.56 14.09 8.02
CA ARG A 19 -24.57 15.55 7.91
C ARG A 19 -24.56 16.26 9.26
N ARG A 20 -25.04 15.64 10.34
CA ARG A 20 -25.13 16.27 11.66
C ARG A 20 -23.75 16.47 12.27
N THR A 21 -22.86 15.51 12.06
CA THR A 21 -21.48 15.54 12.59
C THR A 21 -20.46 15.92 11.53
N ASP A 22 -20.86 16.00 10.25
CA ASP A 22 -19.99 16.17 9.09
C ASP A 22 -18.90 15.09 9.01
N THR A 23 -19.29 13.85 9.24
CA THR A 23 -18.41 12.68 9.23
C THR A 23 -19.03 11.50 8.50
N PHE A 24 -18.28 10.41 8.38
CA PHE A 24 -18.76 9.15 7.81
C PHE A 24 -18.81 8.03 8.84
N THR A 25 -19.78 7.13 8.65
CA THR A 25 -19.69 5.75 9.13
C THR A 25 -19.09 4.90 8.03
N ALA A 26 -17.96 4.25 8.29
CA ALA A 26 -17.32 3.30 7.40
C ALA A 26 -17.66 1.87 7.79
N ARG A 27 -18.25 1.12 6.87
CA ARG A 27 -18.52 -0.32 7.03
C ARG A 27 -17.57 -1.13 6.16
N TYR A 28 -16.66 -1.84 6.81
CA TYR A 28 -15.67 -2.68 6.14
C TYR A 28 -16.26 -4.05 5.76
N PRO A 29 -15.80 -4.67 4.66
CA PRO A 29 -16.26 -6.00 4.28
C PRO A 29 -16.10 -7.02 5.42
N PRO A 30 -17.03 -8.00 5.54
CA PRO A 30 -16.86 -9.09 6.47
C PRO A 30 -15.61 -9.91 6.11
N HIS A 31 -15.02 -10.55 7.11
CA HIS A 31 -13.80 -11.35 6.97
C HIS A 31 -14.07 -12.75 7.52
N GLY A 32 -14.10 -13.73 6.63
CA GLY A 32 -14.54 -15.10 6.94
C GLY A 32 -15.90 -15.13 7.64
N ARG A 33 -15.94 -15.67 8.86
CA ARG A 33 -17.16 -15.78 9.69
C ARG A 33 -17.43 -14.55 10.57
N LYS A 34 -16.52 -13.57 10.60
CA LYS A 34 -16.68 -12.40 11.45
C LYS A 34 -17.57 -11.35 10.78
N PRO A 35 -18.46 -10.71 11.55
CA PRO A 35 -19.35 -9.69 10.99
C PRO A 35 -18.56 -8.51 10.43
N ALA A 36 -19.20 -7.78 9.52
CA ALA A 36 -18.69 -6.50 9.04
C ALA A 36 -18.40 -5.57 10.23
N LYS A 37 -17.24 -4.95 10.22
CA LYS A 37 -16.86 -3.95 11.23
C LYS A 37 -17.34 -2.58 10.78
N GLU A 38 -17.92 -1.81 11.70
CA GLU A 38 -18.27 -0.42 11.48
C GLU A 38 -17.36 0.51 12.31
N GLU A 39 -17.00 1.65 11.72
CA GLU A 39 -16.25 2.73 12.35
C GLU A 39 -17.02 4.03 12.12
N GLU A 40 -17.44 4.68 13.20
CA GLU A 40 -18.12 5.98 13.16
C GLU A 40 -17.13 7.14 13.26
N GLY A 41 -17.55 8.33 12.85
CA GLY A 41 -16.76 9.56 13.01
C GLY A 41 -15.56 9.66 12.06
N VAL A 42 -15.54 8.89 10.98
CA VAL A 42 -14.46 8.92 9.98
C VAL A 42 -14.49 10.28 9.28
N GLN A 43 -13.35 10.98 9.34
CA GLN A 43 -13.20 12.33 8.80
C GLN A 43 -13.01 12.30 7.28
N TRP A 44 -13.41 13.38 6.59
CA TRP A 44 -13.18 13.58 5.15
C TRP A 44 -11.73 13.34 4.72
N CYS A 45 -10.76 13.76 5.55
CA CYS A 45 -9.35 13.57 5.23
C CYS A 45 -8.94 12.11 5.11
N ARG A 46 -9.64 11.18 5.79
CA ARG A 46 -9.36 9.72 5.80
C ARG A 46 -10.08 8.96 4.69
N VAL A 47 -10.86 9.63 3.86
CA VAL A 47 -11.64 9.03 2.79
C VAL A 47 -11.07 9.45 1.44
N ARG A 48 -11.01 8.51 0.51
CA ARG A 48 -10.78 8.78 -0.92
C ARG A 48 -11.66 7.85 -1.75
N ALA A 49 -11.98 8.25 -2.97
CA ALA A 49 -12.61 7.34 -3.91
C ALA A 49 -11.68 6.14 -4.21
N ALA A 50 -12.26 4.96 -4.43
CA ALA A 50 -11.49 3.81 -4.87
C ALA A 50 -10.83 4.13 -6.22
N PRO A 51 -9.50 4.05 -6.33
CA PRO A 51 -8.79 4.41 -7.56
C PRO A 51 -9.00 3.37 -8.68
N LEU A 52 -9.48 2.19 -8.32
CA LEU A 52 -9.62 1.03 -9.20
C LEU A 52 -11.00 0.40 -9.01
N SER A 53 -11.49 -0.26 -10.05
CA SER A 53 -12.72 -1.06 -10.01
C SER A 53 -12.48 -2.51 -9.59
N THR A 54 -11.23 -2.91 -9.35
CA THR A 54 -10.89 -4.27 -8.90
C THR A 54 -11.52 -4.52 -7.52
N PRO A 55 -12.33 -5.58 -7.35
CA PRO A 55 -12.87 -5.95 -6.04
C PRO A 55 -11.77 -6.22 -5.01
N ALA A 56 -12.01 -5.90 -3.75
CA ALA A 56 -11.03 -6.10 -2.68
C ALA A 56 -10.67 -7.59 -2.43
N GLN A 57 -11.43 -8.54 -2.98
CA GLN A 57 -11.14 -9.98 -2.89
C GLN A 57 -10.17 -10.45 -3.99
N ASP A 58 -10.02 -9.66 -5.05
CA ASP A 58 -9.30 -10.05 -6.25
C ASP A 58 -7.91 -9.42 -6.28
N LEU A 59 -6.94 -10.22 -6.72
CA LEU A 59 -5.58 -9.74 -6.93
C LEU A 59 -5.55 -8.80 -8.14
N HIS A 60 -5.08 -7.57 -7.94
CA HIS A 60 -4.92 -6.59 -9.00
C HIS A 60 -3.83 -7.00 -9.99
N ALA A 61 -4.17 -7.05 -11.27
CA ALA A 61 -3.24 -7.31 -12.36
C ALA A 61 -2.25 -6.13 -12.51
N SER A 62 -0.99 -6.37 -12.17
CA SER A 62 0.04 -5.32 -12.07
C SER A 62 0.59 -4.96 -13.45
N GLY A 63 -0.12 -4.12 -14.20
CA GLY A 63 0.29 -3.71 -15.56
C GLY A 63 1.44 -2.70 -15.63
N CYS A 64 1.93 -2.21 -14.49
CA CYS A 64 2.90 -1.11 -14.40
C CYS A 64 4.33 -1.55 -14.07
N LEU A 65 4.59 -2.86 -13.92
CA LEU A 65 5.86 -3.35 -13.38
C LEU A 65 7.06 -2.95 -14.23
N GLU A 66 6.97 -2.97 -15.56
CA GLU A 66 8.05 -2.56 -16.45
C GLU A 66 8.39 -1.06 -16.35
N ASP A 67 7.41 -0.23 -15.97
CA ASP A 67 7.57 1.22 -15.88
C ASP A 67 8.06 1.71 -14.52
N LEU A 68 8.16 0.82 -13.53
CA LEU A 68 8.61 1.17 -12.18
C LEU A 68 10.12 1.45 -12.16
N ARG A 69 10.46 2.63 -11.66
CA ARG A 69 11.82 3.15 -11.50
C ARG A 69 12.05 3.57 -10.06
N PRO A 70 13.29 3.54 -9.55
CA PRO A 70 13.61 4.10 -8.24
C PRO A 70 13.04 5.52 -8.07
N GLY A 71 12.43 5.78 -6.92
CA GLY A 71 11.74 7.03 -6.62
C GLY A 71 10.25 7.06 -7.00
N ASP A 72 9.76 6.14 -7.83
CA ASP A 72 8.34 6.03 -8.11
C ASP A 72 7.55 5.66 -6.86
N HIS A 73 6.34 6.22 -6.75
CA HIS A 73 5.40 5.93 -5.68
C HIS A 73 4.43 4.83 -6.12
N PHE A 74 4.10 3.91 -5.23
CA PHE A 74 3.20 2.81 -5.55
C PHE A 74 2.27 2.48 -4.38
N GLU A 75 1.22 1.71 -4.69
CA GLU A 75 0.46 0.95 -3.71
C GLU A 75 0.56 -0.54 -4.04
N ILE A 76 0.69 -1.37 -3.00
CA ILE A 76 0.68 -2.83 -3.11
C ILE A 76 -0.47 -3.41 -2.28
N GLN A 77 -1.17 -4.39 -2.84
CA GLN A 77 -2.17 -5.17 -2.12
C GLN A 77 -1.49 -6.05 -1.06
N TRP A 78 -2.03 -6.03 0.16
CA TRP A 78 -1.67 -6.97 1.22
C TRP A 78 -2.93 -7.47 1.95
N ARG A 79 -2.94 -8.73 2.36
CA ARG A 79 -3.98 -9.34 3.21
C ARG A 79 -3.34 -10.25 4.25
N LYS A 80 -3.96 -10.35 5.41
CA LYS A 80 -3.46 -11.20 6.50
C LYS A 80 -3.50 -12.69 6.15
N ASN A 81 -4.59 -13.13 5.54
CA ASN A 81 -4.77 -14.49 5.02
C ASN A 81 -5.84 -14.49 3.93
N LYS A 82 -6.13 -15.66 3.34
CA LYS A 82 -7.03 -15.79 2.20
C LYS A 82 -8.51 -15.49 2.49
N ASP A 83 -8.92 -15.46 3.76
CA ASP A 83 -10.27 -15.06 4.18
C ASP A 83 -10.43 -13.54 4.32
N PHE A 84 -9.31 -12.78 4.30
CA PHE A 84 -9.33 -11.33 4.37
C PHE A 84 -9.30 -10.71 2.96
N PRO A 85 -10.06 -9.63 2.74
CA PRO A 85 -9.87 -8.80 1.56
C PRO A 85 -8.48 -8.14 1.60
N TYR A 86 -7.95 -7.80 0.43
CA TYR A 86 -6.78 -6.95 0.31
C TYR A 86 -7.08 -5.54 0.80
N GLY A 87 -6.15 -4.97 1.56
CA GLY A 87 -5.97 -3.52 1.64
C GLY A 87 -4.80 -3.10 0.75
N TRP A 88 -4.55 -1.80 0.68
CA TRP A 88 -3.47 -1.20 -0.09
C TRP A 88 -2.46 -0.52 0.82
N TRP A 89 -1.18 -0.83 0.63
CA TRP A 89 -0.06 -0.23 1.36
C TRP A 89 0.74 0.65 0.43
N TYR A 90 0.99 1.87 0.87
CA TYR A 90 1.81 2.82 0.13
C TYR A 90 3.31 2.57 0.36
N GLY A 91 4.08 2.68 -0.73
CA GLY A 91 5.53 2.59 -0.71
C GLY A 91 6.20 3.42 -1.79
N VAL A 92 7.53 3.35 -1.81
CA VAL A 92 8.39 4.01 -2.81
C VAL A 92 9.35 2.97 -3.37
N VAL A 93 9.56 2.96 -4.68
CA VAL A 93 10.54 2.06 -5.31
C VAL A 93 11.93 2.49 -4.86
N GLY A 94 12.68 1.55 -4.29
CA GLY A 94 14.05 1.75 -3.83
C GLY A 94 15.09 1.45 -4.90
N HIS A 95 16.35 1.68 -4.54
CA HIS A 95 17.48 1.17 -5.28
C HIS A 95 17.81 -0.26 -4.82
N LEU A 96 18.31 -1.09 -5.74
CA LEU A 96 18.88 -2.39 -5.37
C LEU A 96 20.18 -2.18 -4.59
N GLU A 97 20.52 -3.09 -3.67
CA GLU A 97 21.71 -3.01 -2.80
C GLU A 97 23.05 -2.68 -3.52
N PRO A 98 23.39 -3.23 -4.71
CA PRO A 98 24.64 -2.88 -5.38
C PRO A 98 24.64 -1.49 -6.03
N CYS A 99 23.48 -0.82 -6.10
CA CYS A 99 23.37 0.48 -6.72
C CYS A 99 23.74 1.59 -5.73
N ASN A 100 24.66 2.47 -6.14
CA ASN A 100 25.08 3.63 -5.36
C ASN A 100 24.07 4.80 -5.35
N ALA A 101 22.83 4.57 -5.78
CA ALA A 101 21.77 5.58 -5.89
C ALA A 101 22.15 6.84 -6.70
N ASN A 102 23.12 6.75 -7.62
CA ASN A 102 23.45 7.85 -8.50
C ASN A 102 22.38 7.99 -9.59
N GLU A 103 21.65 9.11 -9.61
CA GLU A 103 20.53 9.36 -10.53
C GLU A 103 20.91 9.23 -12.01
N HIS A 104 22.15 9.50 -12.39
CA HIS A 104 22.62 9.46 -13.78
C HIS A 104 23.21 8.10 -14.19
N LEU A 105 23.58 7.26 -13.23
CA LEU A 105 24.22 5.96 -13.46
C LEU A 105 23.36 4.77 -13.00
N CYS A 106 22.19 5.04 -12.41
CA CYS A 106 21.31 4.00 -11.91
C CYS A 106 20.69 3.17 -13.05
N ARG A 107 20.93 1.86 -12.99
CA ARG A 107 20.33 0.87 -13.92
C ARG A 107 19.35 -0.09 -13.25
N CYS A 108 18.86 0.22 -12.04
CA CYS A 108 17.87 -0.63 -11.36
C CYS A 108 16.55 -0.79 -12.14
N HIS A 109 16.27 0.11 -13.09
CA HIS A 109 15.11 -0.01 -13.96
C HIS A 109 15.28 -1.07 -15.07
N GLU A 110 16.53 -1.49 -15.35
CA GLU A 110 16.86 -2.54 -16.32
C GLU A 110 16.92 -3.93 -15.68
N ASP A 111 16.97 -4.01 -14.34
CA ASP A 111 16.99 -5.27 -13.61
C ASP A 111 15.59 -5.87 -13.51
N ASP A 112 15.48 -7.19 -13.61
CA ASP A 112 14.22 -7.92 -13.44
C ASP A 112 13.67 -7.82 -12.01
N THR A 113 14.48 -7.39 -11.05
CA THR A 113 14.13 -7.24 -9.64
C THR A 113 13.81 -5.79 -9.29
N ILE A 114 12.67 -5.56 -8.65
CA ILE A 114 12.27 -4.26 -8.13
C ILE A 114 12.37 -4.28 -6.60
N MET A 115 13.08 -3.31 -6.02
CA MET A 115 13.09 -3.05 -4.58
C MET A 115 11.88 -2.21 -4.19
N LEU A 116 11.03 -2.73 -3.32
CA LEU A 116 9.90 -2.02 -2.74
C LEU A 116 10.25 -1.55 -1.33
N GLU A 117 10.14 -0.25 -1.07
CA GLU A 117 10.46 0.32 0.24
C GLU A 117 9.26 0.95 0.94
N PHE A 118 9.14 0.63 2.23
CA PHE A 118 8.14 1.14 3.15
C PHE A 118 8.84 1.99 4.20
N LYS A 119 9.19 3.24 3.83
CA LYS A 119 10.05 4.11 4.66
C LYS A 119 9.44 4.57 5.98
N HIS A 120 8.16 4.26 6.22
CA HIS A 120 7.52 4.48 7.52
C HIS A 120 7.96 3.46 8.58
N TYR A 121 8.56 2.33 8.19
CA TYR A 121 9.19 1.39 9.12
C TYR A 121 10.66 1.76 9.41
N ALA A 122 11.10 1.55 10.65
CA ALA A 122 12.47 1.80 11.09
C ALA A 122 13.52 1.04 10.27
N ALA A 123 14.73 1.60 10.16
CA ALA A 123 15.86 0.93 9.53
C ALA A 123 16.15 -0.42 10.24
N GLY A 124 16.31 -1.49 9.48
CA GLY A 124 16.47 -2.85 10.00
C GLY A 124 15.16 -3.62 10.27
N SER A 125 13.99 -2.98 10.14
CA SER A 125 12.72 -3.71 10.18
C SER A 125 12.59 -4.64 8.97
N ARG A 126 12.22 -5.91 9.20
CA ARG A 126 11.92 -6.88 8.13
C ARG A 126 10.80 -6.42 7.19
N TRP A 127 9.95 -5.50 7.65
CA TRP A 127 8.83 -4.96 6.87
C TRP A 127 9.21 -3.75 6.02
N ARG A 128 10.42 -3.22 6.19
CA ARG A 128 10.86 -1.99 5.51
C ARG A 128 11.09 -2.22 4.01
N GLN A 129 11.55 -3.40 3.62
CA GLN A 129 11.98 -3.69 2.27
C GLN A 129 11.51 -5.09 1.84
N THR A 130 11.14 -5.21 0.57
CA THR A 130 10.93 -6.51 -0.08
C THR A 130 11.24 -6.39 -1.57
N THR A 131 11.42 -7.52 -2.26
CA THR A 131 11.74 -7.56 -3.68
C THR A 131 10.67 -8.30 -4.47
N VAL A 132 10.29 -7.74 -5.62
CA VAL A 132 9.38 -8.37 -6.57
C VAL A 132 10.04 -8.51 -7.94
N SER A 133 9.58 -9.47 -8.75
CA SER A 133 10.09 -9.67 -10.11
C SER A 133 9.21 -8.90 -11.10
N ARG A 134 9.78 -8.31 -12.13
CA ARG A 134 9.03 -7.71 -13.26
C ARG A 134 8.31 -8.78 -14.08
N LYS A 135 8.96 -9.93 -14.30
CA LYS A 135 8.53 -10.97 -15.23
C LYS A 135 7.67 -12.07 -14.61
N ASP A 136 7.93 -12.44 -13.35
CA ASP A 136 7.23 -13.54 -12.64
C ASP A 136 6.48 -13.02 -11.40
N HIS A 137 5.87 -11.84 -11.50
CA HIS A 137 5.11 -11.30 -10.37
C HIS A 137 3.79 -12.03 -10.17
N ARG A 138 3.56 -12.47 -8.94
CA ARG A 138 2.33 -13.09 -8.46
C ARG A 138 2.18 -12.78 -6.98
N GLU A 139 1.04 -13.15 -6.41
CA GLU A 139 0.89 -13.12 -4.95
C GLU A 139 2.00 -13.97 -4.30
N LYS A 140 2.67 -13.37 -3.31
CA LYS A 140 3.71 -13.98 -2.48
C LYS A 140 3.32 -13.84 -1.01
N GLY A 141 4.05 -14.52 -0.14
CA GLY A 141 3.84 -14.50 1.30
C GLY A 141 3.17 -15.78 1.82
N ASP A 142 2.82 -15.75 3.10
CA ASP A 142 2.31 -16.90 3.83
C ASP A 142 1.39 -16.47 5.00
N GLU A 143 0.93 -17.43 5.79
CA GLU A 143 0.05 -17.17 6.94
C GLU A 143 0.75 -16.45 8.11
N THR A 144 2.08 -16.41 8.13
CA THR A 144 2.87 -15.74 9.17
C THR A 144 2.97 -14.25 8.87
N ASP A 145 3.36 -13.92 7.63
CA ASP A 145 3.66 -12.55 7.23
C ASP A 145 2.55 -11.87 6.41
N GLY A 146 1.51 -12.64 6.06
CA GLY A 146 0.46 -12.24 5.15
C GLY A 146 0.86 -12.39 3.70
N PHE A 147 -0.11 -12.18 2.83
CA PHE A 147 0.03 -12.31 1.39
C PHE A 147 0.02 -10.93 0.73
N TYR A 148 0.90 -10.70 -0.22
CA TYR A 148 0.98 -9.46 -0.97
C TYR A 148 1.26 -9.70 -2.45
N GLY A 149 0.82 -8.79 -3.31
CA GLY A 149 1.00 -8.97 -4.74
C GLY A 149 0.62 -7.74 -5.54
N GLY A 150 -0.66 -7.53 -5.83
CA GLY A 150 -1.10 -6.55 -6.81
C GLY A 150 -0.50 -5.16 -6.60
N ILE A 151 0.28 -4.66 -7.56
CA ILE A 151 0.97 -3.37 -7.51
C ILE A 151 0.35 -2.42 -8.52
N ARG A 152 0.10 -1.19 -8.08
CA ARG A 152 -0.22 -0.05 -8.95
C ARG A 152 0.77 1.07 -8.71
N LYS A 153 1.21 1.71 -9.79
CA LYS A 153 2.00 2.95 -9.75
C LYS A 153 1.08 4.15 -9.50
N LEU A 154 1.46 5.04 -8.59
CA LEU A 154 0.79 6.32 -8.38
C LEU A 154 1.29 7.32 -9.41
N GLN A 155 0.38 7.85 -10.22
CA GLN A 155 0.74 8.64 -11.39
C GLN A 155 0.71 10.15 -11.10
N THR A 156 -0.16 10.58 -10.19
CA THR A 156 -0.44 11.99 -9.97
C THR A 156 0.16 12.52 -8.67
N LYS A 157 0.51 13.82 -8.68
CA LYS A 157 0.94 14.53 -7.46
C LYS A 157 -0.14 14.52 -6.38
N ASP A 158 -1.41 14.51 -6.76
CA ASP A 158 -2.54 14.53 -5.82
C ASP A 158 -2.68 13.20 -5.06
N GLU A 159 -2.53 12.06 -5.75
CA GLU A 159 -2.49 10.74 -5.10
C GLU A 159 -1.34 10.66 -4.11
N ILE A 160 -0.14 11.07 -4.53
CA ILE A 160 1.06 11.05 -3.68
C ILE A 160 0.90 11.99 -2.48
N SER A 161 0.37 13.20 -2.70
CA SER A 161 0.15 14.19 -1.65
C SER A 161 -0.90 13.74 -0.64
N THR A 162 -1.89 12.97 -1.08
CA THR A 162 -2.89 12.35 -0.19
C THR A 162 -2.20 11.44 0.83
N TRP A 163 -1.28 10.58 0.38
CA TRP A 163 -0.51 9.71 1.28
C TRP A 163 0.47 10.49 2.17
N ARG A 164 1.17 11.48 1.62
CA ARG A 164 2.16 12.27 2.38
C ARG A 164 1.57 13.01 3.58
N ARG A 165 0.27 13.35 3.56
CA ARG A 165 -0.43 13.94 4.73
C ARG A 165 -0.50 13.00 5.93
N PHE A 166 -0.38 11.70 5.71
CA PHE A 166 -0.37 10.66 6.74
C PHE A 166 1.03 10.17 7.10
N TRP A 167 2.07 10.80 6.53
CA TRP A 167 3.44 10.43 6.82
C TRP A 167 3.72 10.66 8.32
N PRO A 168 4.32 9.70 9.04
CA PRO A 168 4.64 9.92 10.44
C PRO A 168 5.71 11.00 10.52
N VAL A 169 5.42 12.09 11.25
CA VAL A 169 6.27 13.29 11.33
C VAL A 169 7.61 12.98 12.02
N ASP A 170 7.68 11.88 12.78
CA ASP A 170 8.83 11.51 13.63
C ASP A 170 9.86 10.56 12.98
N VAL A 171 9.80 10.28 11.67
CA VAL A 171 10.81 9.42 10.99
C VAL A 171 11.96 10.23 10.37
N LEU A 172 12.15 11.47 10.81
CA LEU A 172 13.32 12.30 10.51
C LEU A 172 14.18 12.47 11.76
N SER A 173 14.79 11.36 12.22
CA SER A 173 15.90 11.38 13.17
C SER A 173 16.98 10.43 12.73
#